data_AF-A0A965W3U0-F1
#
_entry.id   AF-A0A965W3U0-F1
#
_cell.length_a   1.000
_cell.length_b   1.000
_cell.length_c   1.000
_cell.angle_alpha   90.00
_cell.angle_beta   90.00
_cell.angle_gamma   90.00
#
_symmetry.space_group_name_H-M   'P 1'
#
loop_
_entity.id
_entity.type
_entity.pdbx_description
1 polymer ?
#
loop_
_entity_poly.entity_id
_entity_poly.type
_entity_poly.pdbx_seq_one_letter_code
_entity_poly.pdbx_strand_id
1 'polypeptide(L)'
;MNDILEEALESAFVAPQKQFKGETLAPYTEGSRLLMIQARSDEDSTPFFVWAFVFLHIQLQKNRKEAIRLCWNKELFRESILDWIADKTESDRESASSLVASILDEANRGQVEPIPTPGATIQGN
;
A
#
# COMPACT_ATOMS: atom_id res chain seq x y z
N MET A 1 -25.33 15.43 -1.83
CA MET A 1 -23.92 15.82 -1.52
C MET A 1 -23.41 15.09 -0.27
N ASN A 2 -24.29 14.65 0.65
CA ASN A 2 -23.93 13.71 1.71
C ASN A 2 -23.78 12.26 1.20
N ASP A 3 -24.59 11.85 0.22
CA ASP A 3 -24.66 10.44 -0.19
C ASP A 3 -23.36 9.91 -0.80
N ILE A 4 -22.60 10.74 -1.53
CA ILE A 4 -21.30 10.37 -2.13
C ILE A 4 -20.21 10.24 -1.06
N LEU A 5 -20.27 11.10 -0.03
CA LEU A 5 -19.35 11.03 1.11
C LEU A 5 -19.68 9.83 2.00
N GLU A 6 -20.96 9.53 2.20
CA GLU A 6 -21.43 8.33 2.92
C GLU A 6 -21.08 7.06 2.15
N GLU A 7 -21.29 7.00 0.83
CA GLU A 7 -20.97 5.83 0.01
C GLU A 7 -19.46 5.56 -0.05
N ALA A 8 -18.63 6.61 -0.15
CA ALA A 8 -17.17 6.48 -0.08
C ALA A 8 -16.69 6.04 1.32
N LEU A 9 -17.35 6.52 2.38
CA LEU A 9 -17.06 6.12 3.75
C LEU A 9 -17.48 4.66 3.99
N GLU A 10 -18.68 4.28 3.58
CA GLU A 10 -19.20 2.91 3.66
C GLU A 10 -18.35 1.93 2.83
N SER A 11 -17.92 2.33 1.64
CA SER A 11 -16.98 1.56 0.81
C SER A 11 -15.63 1.35 1.51
N ALA A 12 -15.11 2.37 2.20
CA ALA A 12 -13.91 2.24 3.04
C ALA A 12 -14.12 1.32 4.26
N PHE A 13 -15.34 1.22 4.78
CA PHE A 13 -15.71 0.27 5.85
C PHE A 13 -15.94 -1.16 5.35
N VAL A 14 -16.26 -1.37 4.06
CA VAL A 14 -16.60 -2.67 3.47
C VAL A 14 -15.44 -3.29 2.66
N ALA A 15 -14.35 -2.55 2.43
CA ALA A 15 -13.20 -3.05 1.70
C ALA A 15 -12.63 -4.34 2.34
N PRO A 16 -12.60 -5.48 1.62
CA PRO A 16 -12.15 -6.73 2.19
C PRO A 16 -10.70 -6.61 2.65
N GLN A 17 -10.45 -7.06 3.88
CA GLN A 17 -9.13 -6.98 4.50
C GLN A 17 -8.11 -7.75 3.65
N LYS A 18 -7.14 -7.02 3.07
CA LYS A 18 -6.09 -7.61 2.23
C LYS A 18 -5.20 -8.49 3.11
N GLN A 19 -4.85 -9.68 2.62
CA GLN A 19 -4.01 -10.64 3.32
C GLN A 19 -2.95 -11.22 2.38
N PHE A 20 -1.81 -11.59 2.95
CA PHE A 20 -0.77 -12.34 2.25
C PHE A 20 -0.38 -13.55 3.10
N LYS A 21 -0.57 -14.76 2.56
CA LYS A 21 -0.29 -16.03 3.25
C LYS A 21 -0.88 -16.13 4.66
N GLY A 22 -2.09 -15.59 4.86
CA GLY A 22 -2.80 -15.59 6.15
C GLY A 22 -2.41 -14.45 7.09
N GLU A 23 -1.48 -13.58 6.69
CA GLU A 23 -1.14 -12.37 7.43
C GLU A 23 -1.91 -11.17 6.89
N THR A 24 -2.63 -10.47 7.77
CA THR A 24 -3.37 -9.27 7.41
C THR A 24 -2.45 -8.08 7.16
N LEU A 25 -2.74 -7.34 6.08
CA LEU A 25 -2.05 -6.10 5.75
C LEU A 25 -2.82 -4.91 6.36
N ALA A 26 -2.08 -3.96 6.92
CA ALA A 26 -2.62 -2.65 7.23
C ALA A 26 -3.07 -1.94 5.93
N PRO A 27 -4.04 -1.00 6.00
CA PRO A 27 -4.41 -0.17 4.87
C PRO A 27 -3.21 0.63 4.33
N TYR A 28 -3.14 0.75 3.01
CA TYR A 28 -2.19 1.66 2.38
C TYR A 28 -2.62 3.11 2.60
N THR A 29 -1.70 3.91 3.11
CA THR A 29 -1.88 5.33 3.48
C THR A 29 -0.64 6.14 3.11
N GLU A 30 -0.76 7.46 3.06
CA GLU A 30 0.41 8.35 2.91
C GLU A 30 1.46 8.11 4.01
N GLY A 31 1.03 7.75 5.23
CA GLY A 31 1.94 7.31 6.28
C GLY A 31 2.78 6.11 5.86
N SER A 32 2.15 5.04 5.39
CA SER A 32 2.89 3.85 4.90
C SER A 32 3.77 4.16 3.68
N ARG A 33 3.35 5.09 2.81
CA ARG A 33 4.16 5.56 1.68
C ARG A 33 5.43 6.27 2.14
N LEU A 34 5.32 7.15 3.14
CA LEU A 34 6.47 7.81 3.76
C LEU A 34 7.41 6.82 4.44
N LEU A 35 6.86 5.84 5.16
CA LEU A 35 7.66 4.77 5.79
C LEU A 35 8.43 3.95 4.75
N MET A 36 7.80 3.64 3.60
CA MET A 36 8.47 2.97 2.49
C MET A 36 9.64 3.79 1.93
N ILE A 37 9.46 5.09 1.74
CA ILE A 37 10.53 6.00 1.31
C ILE A 37 11.65 6.04 2.35
N GLN A 38 11.29 6.08 3.63
CA GLN A 38 12.26 6.15 4.73
C GLN A 38 13.07 4.86 4.87
N ALA A 39 12.48 3.69 4.62
CA ALA A 39 13.15 2.40 4.79
C ALA A 39 13.96 1.96 3.57
N ARG A 40 13.58 2.42 2.36
CA ARG A 40 14.24 2.04 1.10
C ARG A 40 15.44 2.93 0.75
N SER A 41 16.14 2.49 -0.29
CA SER A 41 17.14 3.25 -1.06
C SER A 41 16.72 3.27 -2.54
N ASP A 42 17.21 4.24 -3.29
CA ASP A 42 16.96 4.38 -4.73
C ASP A 42 17.59 3.23 -5.54
N GLU A 43 18.62 2.58 -4.98
CA GLU A 43 19.31 1.42 -5.56
C GLU A 43 18.52 0.11 -5.39
N ASP A 44 17.45 0.11 -4.60
CA ASP A 44 16.70 -1.12 -4.33
C ASP A 44 15.90 -1.56 -5.56
N SER A 45 16.05 -2.84 -5.89
CA SER A 45 15.38 -3.48 -7.01
C SER A 45 13.85 -3.54 -6.83
N THR A 46 13.13 -3.71 -7.93
CA THR A 46 11.66 -3.89 -7.92
C THR A 46 11.22 -5.09 -7.05
N PRO A 47 11.87 -6.27 -7.09
CA PRO A 47 11.54 -7.36 -6.17
C PRO A 47 11.68 -6.98 -4.69
N PHE A 48 12.72 -6.21 -4.34
CA PHE A 48 12.88 -5.73 -2.96
C PHE A 48 11.72 -4.82 -2.56
N PHE A 49 11.27 -3.92 -3.44
CA PHE A 49 10.10 -3.08 -3.18
C PHE A 49 8.85 -3.90 -2.86
N VAL A 50 8.55 -4.92 -3.67
CA VAL A 50 7.37 -5.78 -3.47
C VAL A 50 7.42 -6.43 -2.08
N TRP A 51 8.56 -7.00 -1.71
CA TRP A 51 8.72 -7.63 -0.41
C TRP A 51 8.66 -6.64 0.75
N ALA A 52 9.37 -5.52 0.63
CA ALA A 52 9.36 -4.46 1.63
C ALA A 52 7.95 -3.90 1.84
N PHE A 53 7.16 -3.74 0.76
CA PHE A 53 5.79 -3.25 0.84
C PHE A 53 4.92 -4.21 1.65
N VAL A 54 4.88 -5.48 1.27
CA VAL A 54 4.04 -6.48 1.96
C VAL A 54 4.48 -6.63 3.41
N PHE A 55 5.78 -6.78 3.65
CA PHE A 55 6.36 -6.88 4.98
C PHE A 55 5.97 -5.70 5.86
N LEU A 56 6.17 -4.47 5.38
CA LEU A 56 5.84 -3.26 6.14
C LEU A 56 4.36 -3.22 6.53
N HIS A 57 3.45 -3.51 5.61
CA HIS A 57 2.01 -3.46 5.90
C HIS A 57 1.59 -4.55 6.90
N ILE A 58 2.22 -5.73 6.86
CA ILE A 58 2.04 -6.76 7.90
C ILE A 58 2.56 -6.25 9.26
N GLN A 59 3.75 -5.65 9.31
CA GLN A 59 4.32 -5.14 10.57
C GLN A 59 3.48 -3.98 11.13
N LEU A 60 2.96 -3.10 10.27
CA LEU A 60 2.06 -2.01 10.67
C LEU A 60 0.77 -2.56 11.29
N GLN A 61 0.23 -3.64 10.73
CA GLN A 61 -0.97 -4.30 11.27
C GLN A 61 -0.71 -4.95 12.63
N LYS A 62 0.47 -5.57 12.80
CA LYS A 62 0.86 -6.22 14.06
C LYS A 62 1.17 -5.22 15.16
N ASN A 63 2.05 -4.26 14.87
CA ASN A 63 2.47 -3.23 15.80
C ASN A 63 3.03 -2.01 15.06
N ARG A 64 2.15 -1.03 14.83
CA ARG A 64 2.49 0.23 14.16
C ARG A 64 3.70 0.94 14.76
N LYS A 65 3.85 0.96 16.09
CA LYS A 65 4.91 1.71 16.76
C LYS A 65 6.29 1.10 16.48
N GLU A 66 6.40 -0.22 16.58
CA GLU A 66 7.66 -0.91 16.29
C GLU A 66 7.97 -0.92 14.79
N ALA A 67 6.96 -1.03 13.92
CA ALA A 67 7.15 -0.91 12.48
C ALA A 67 7.74 0.46 12.08
N ILE A 68 7.24 1.55 12.66
CA ILE A 68 7.80 2.89 12.43
C ILE A 68 9.27 2.96 12.87
N ARG A 69 9.60 2.45 14.07
CA ARG A 69 10.98 2.43 14.54
C ARG A 69 11.89 1.61 13.62
N LEU A 70 11.41 0.47 13.13
CA LEU A 70 12.16 -0.39 12.24
C LEU A 70 12.52 0.33 10.94
N CYS A 71 11.58 1.09 10.34
CA CYS A 71 11.86 1.86 9.12
C CYS A 71 12.97 2.92 9.29
N TRP A 72 13.27 3.36 10.52
CA TRP A 72 14.28 4.37 10.82
C TRP A 72 15.66 3.76 10.95
N ASN A 73 15.73 2.43 11.06
CA ASN A 73 16.95 1.64 11.00
C ASN A 73 16.96 0.81 9.70
N LYS A 74 17.51 1.41 8.63
CA LYS A 74 17.51 0.79 7.28
C LYS A 74 18.19 -0.57 7.24
N GLU A 75 19.28 -0.74 7.97
CA GLU A 75 20.03 -2.01 8.02
C GLU A 75 19.17 -3.10 8.63
N LEU A 76 18.62 -2.84 9.82
CA LEU A 76 17.76 -3.79 10.51
C LEU A 76 16.48 -4.11 9.73
N PHE A 77 15.90 -3.12 9.04
CA PHE A 77 14.73 -3.36 8.18
C PHE A 77 15.06 -4.31 7.01
N ARG A 78 16.23 -4.13 6.37
CA ARG A 78 16.71 -5.02 5.29
C ARG A 78 16.94 -6.43 5.79
N GLU A 79 17.65 -6.59 6.91
CA GLU A 79 17.87 -7.89 7.55
C GLU A 79 16.54 -8.57 7.86
N SER A 80 15.60 -7.84 8.48
CA SER A 80 14.27 -8.37 8.81
C SER A 80 13.49 -8.84 7.59
N ILE A 81 13.61 -8.15 6.46
CA ILE A 81 12.99 -8.59 5.21
C ILE A 81 13.66 -9.87 4.71
N LEU A 82 14.99 -9.92 4.67
CA LEU A 82 15.73 -11.09 4.18
C LEU A 82 15.42 -12.33 5.01
N ASP A 83 15.37 -12.19 6.33
CA ASP A 83 14.96 -13.26 7.25
C ASP A 83 13.51 -13.66 7.02
N TRP A 84 12.61 -12.69 6.86
CA TRP A 84 11.19 -12.97 6.62
C TRP A 84 10.96 -13.66 5.27
N ILE A 85 11.72 -13.36 4.22
CA ILE A 85 11.54 -13.99 2.89
C ILE A 85 12.32 -15.29 2.71
N ALA A 86 13.10 -15.73 3.70
CA ALA A 86 13.96 -16.91 3.58
C ALA A 86 13.18 -18.20 3.22
N ASP A 87 11.89 -18.28 3.56
CA ASP A 87 11.01 -19.41 3.27
C ASP A 87 10.07 -19.19 2.07
N LYS A 88 10.19 -18.07 1.37
CA LYS A 88 9.28 -17.67 0.28
C LYS A 88 9.83 -18.08 -1.07
N THR A 89 8.92 -18.55 -1.91
CA THR A 89 9.22 -19.02 -3.26
C THR A 89 9.05 -17.90 -4.29
N GLU A 90 9.45 -18.17 -5.52
CA GLU A 90 9.17 -17.30 -6.66
C GLU A 90 7.66 -17.11 -6.89
N SER A 91 6.86 -18.16 -6.72
CA SER A 91 5.40 -18.07 -6.83
C SER A 91 4.78 -17.16 -5.77
N ASP A 92 5.36 -17.15 -4.56
CA ASP A 92 4.95 -16.21 -3.50
C ASP A 92 5.26 -14.76 -3.90
N ARG A 93 6.40 -14.53 -4.59
CA ARG A 93 6.78 -13.20 -5.09
C ARG A 93 5.78 -12.70 -6.14
N GLU A 94 5.36 -13.56 -7.05
CA GLU A 94 4.37 -13.22 -8.08
C GLU A 94 3.03 -12.85 -7.43
N SER A 95 2.58 -13.66 -6.47
CA SER A 95 1.36 -13.39 -5.69
C SER A 95 1.46 -12.06 -4.93
N ALA A 96 2.61 -11.78 -4.31
CA ALA A 96 2.88 -10.50 -3.64
C ALA A 96 2.84 -9.34 -4.64
N SER A 97 3.40 -9.51 -5.84
CA SER A 97 3.44 -8.49 -6.88
C SER A 97 2.03 -8.13 -7.37
N SER A 98 1.19 -9.12 -7.61
CA SER A 98 -0.22 -8.92 -7.97
C SER A 98 -1.00 -8.22 -6.86
N LEU A 99 -0.74 -8.57 -5.59
CA LEU A 99 -1.36 -7.92 -4.45
C LEU A 99 -0.97 -6.44 -4.34
N VAL A 100 0.32 -6.13 -4.43
CA VAL A 100 0.83 -4.75 -4.37
C VAL A 100 0.26 -3.92 -5.53
N ALA A 101 0.22 -4.48 -6.75
CA ALA A 101 -0.37 -3.80 -7.91
C ALA A 101 -1.84 -3.45 -7.67
N SER A 102 -2.66 -4.40 -7.19
CA SER A 102 -4.07 -4.15 -6.84
C SER A 102 -4.23 -3.04 -5.82
N ILE A 103 -3.40 -3.00 -4.77
CA ILE A 103 -3.48 -1.97 -3.73
C ILE A 103 -3.13 -0.59 -4.29
N LEU A 104 -2.08 -0.49 -5.11
CA LEU A 104 -1.67 0.78 -5.70
C LEU A 104 -2.68 1.28 -6.74
N ASP A 105 -3.25 0.39 -7.54
CA ASP A 105 -4.29 0.73 -8.52
C ASP A 105 -5.57 1.25 -7.84
N GLU A 106 -5.99 0.61 -6.75
CA GLU A 106 -7.12 1.06 -5.93
C GLU A 106 -6.87 2.46 -5.34
N ALA A 107 -5.66 2.68 -4.80
CA ALA A 107 -5.27 3.99 -4.27
C ALA A 107 -5.25 5.08 -5.34
N ASN A 108 -4.79 4.77 -6.55
CA ASN A 108 -4.76 5.71 -7.66
C ASN A 108 -6.16 6.03 -8.18
N ARG A 109 -7.09 5.06 -8.24
CA ARG A 109 -8.48 5.32 -8.66
C ARG A 109 -9.20 6.27 -7.70
N GLY A 110 -8.99 6.12 -6.40
CA GLY A 110 -9.58 7.01 -5.39
C GLY A 110 -9.11 8.48 -5.48
N GLN A 111 -7.96 8.74 -6.12
CA GLN A 111 -7.46 10.10 -6.33
C GLN A 111 -8.04 10.78 -7.58
N VAL A 112 -8.64 10.03 -8.51
CA VAL A 112 -8.92 10.50 -9.88
C VAL A 112 -10.42 10.67 -10.17
N GLU A 113 -11.34 10.53 -9.20
CA GLU A 113 -12.75 10.89 -9.45
C GLU A 113 -12.87 12.39 -9.78
N PRO A 114 -13.10 12.77 -11.05
CA PRO A 114 -13.17 14.16 -11.44
C PRO A 114 -14.55 14.68 -11.04
N ILE A 115 -14.61 15.71 -10.21
CA ILE A 115 -15.84 16.46 -10.00
C ILE A 115 -16.24 17.05 -11.36
N PRO A 116 -17.38 16.67 -11.97
CA PRO A 116 -17.84 17.33 -13.16
C PRO A 116 -18.14 18.78 -12.78
N THR A 117 -17.39 19.73 -13.35
CA THR A 117 -17.63 21.15 -13.12
C THR A 117 -19.03 21.49 -13.63
N PRO A 118 -19.98 21.88 -12.76
CA PRO A 118 -21.31 22.28 -13.22
C PRO A 118 -21.17 23.63 -13.94
N GLY A 119 -21.27 23.63 -15.28
CA GLY A 119 -21.37 24.86 -16.06
C GLY A 119 -20.35 25.08 -17.18
N ALA A 120 -19.60 24.08 -17.64
CA ALA A 120 -18.81 24.22 -18.87
C ALA A 120 -19.73 24.26 -20.11
N THR A 121 -20.23 25.44 -20.46
CA THR A 121 -20.89 25.71 -21.73
C THR A 121 -19.89 25.50 -22.87
N ILE A 122 -20.20 24.57 -23.76
CA ILE A 122 -19.51 24.39 -25.03
C ILE A 122 -19.80 25.64 -25.88
N GLN A 123 -18.87 26.60 -25.93
CA GLN A 123 -18.86 27.58 -27.01
C GLN A 123 -18.09 26.98 -28.18
N GLY A 124 -18.86 26.51 -29.18
CA GLY A 124 -18.33 26.22 -30.51
C GLY A 124 -18.00 27.52 -31.24
N ASN A 125 -16.88 27.52 -31.96
CA ASN A 125 -16.62 28.44 -33.07
C ASN A 125 -17.23 27.87 -34.36
#